data_AF-A0A7I9VHV4-F1
#
_entry.id   AF-A0A7I9VHV4-F1
#
_cell.length_a   1.000
_cell.length_b   1.000
_cell.length_c   1.000
_cell.angle_alpha   90.00
_cell.angle_beta   90.00
_cell.angle_gamma   90.00
#
_symmetry.space_group_name_H-M   'P 1'
#
loop_
_entity.id
_entity.type
_entity.pdbx_description
1 polymer ?
#
loop_
_entity_poly.entity_id
_entity_poly.type
_entity_poly.pdbx_seq_one_letter_code
_entity_poly.pdbx_strand_id
1 'polypeptide(L)'
;MEDFVERVVRRLREEPGFSRNRHFLAFSSPEGQRALRIHRHLRSIERDLARGSSATVERQEARVRLTLRSPRGLRTAWLSEAEFRILCASPLVRAALAA
;
A
#
# COMPACT_ATOMS: atom_id res chain seq x y z
N MET A 1 4.94 -15.15 -10.58
CA MET A 1 3.72 -15.73 -9.96
C MET A 1 3.34 -14.83 -8.78
N GLU A 2 2.08 -14.42 -8.64
CA GLU A 2 1.64 -13.55 -7.54
C GLU A 2 1.50 -14.37 -6.25
N ASP A 3 2.15 -13.93 -5.16
CA ASP A 3 2.06 -14.58 -3.85
C ASP A 3 0.62 -14.48 -3.28
N PHE A 4 0.23 -15.43 -2.43
CA PHE A 4 -1.07 -15.45 -1.76
C PHE A 4 -1.38 -14.13 -1.06
N VAL A 5 -0.39 -13.56 -0.36
CA VAL A 5 -0.55 -12.30 0.37
C VAL A 5 -0.88 -11.14 -0.58
N GLU A 6 -0.20 -11.05 -1.73
CA GLU A 6 -0.46 -10.00 -2.74
C GLU A 6 -1.90 -10.06 -3.25
N ARG A 7 -2.39 -11.26 -3.57
CA ARG A 7 -3.79 -11.46 -4.01
C ARG A 7 -4.80 -11.01 -2.96
N VAL A 8 -4.57 -11.36 -1.69
CA VAL A 8 -5.46 -10.95 -0.59
C VAL A 8 -5.45 -9.42 -0.43
N VAL A 9 -4.28 -8.78 -0.56
CA VAL A 9 -4.18 -7.31 -0.50
C VAL A 9 -4.95 -6.64 -1.65
N ARG A 10 -4.88 -7.19 -2.87
CA ARG A 10 -5.68 -6.68 -4.00
C ARG A 10 -7.18 -6.82 -3.77
N ARG A 11 -7.63 -8.00 -3.33
CA ARG A 11 -9.05 -8.22 -2.99
C ARG A 11 -9.55 -7.24 -1.92
N LEU A 12 -8.74 -6.97 -0.89
CA LEU A 12 -9.05 -5.95 0.13
C LEU A 12 -9.23 -4.53 -0.43
N ARG A 13 -8.70 -4.25 -1.62
CA ARG A 13 -8.72 -2.92 -2.25
C ARG A 13 -9.78 -2.80 -3.33
N GLU A 14 -10.10 -3.89 -4.02
CA GLU A 14 -10.91 -3.88 -5.24
C GLU A 14 -12.27 -4.55 -5.06
N GLU A 15 -12.41 -5.55 -4.17
CA GLU A 15 -13.62 -6.35 -4.05
C GLU A 15 -14.56 -5.80 -2.95
N PRO A 16 -15.74 -5.26 -3.30
CA PRO A 16 -16.69 -4.76 -2.33
C PRO A 16 -17.14 -5.87 -1.36
N GLY A 17 -17.05 -5.58 -0.06
CA GLY A 17 -17.45 -6.53 0.98
C GLY A 17 -16.39 -7.55 1.38
N PHE A 18 -15.27 -7.65 0.66
CA PHE A 18 -14.12 -8.44 1.12
C PHE A 18 -13.43 -7.70 2.27
N SER A 19 -13.68 -8.15 3.49
CA SER A 19 -13.20 -7.48 4.70
C SER A 19 -12.84 -8.47 5.81
N ARG A 20 -12.05 -7.99 6.78
CA ARG A 20 -11.74 -8.75 8.00
C ARG A 20 -12.98 -9.28 8.69
N ASN A 21 -14.02 -8.46 8.83
CA ASN A 21 -15.20 -8.81 9.60
C ASN A 21 -16.01 -9.92 8.92
N ARG A 22 -16.04 -9.94 7.58
CA ARG A 22 -16.75 -10.96 6.81
C ARG A 22 -15.96 -12.27 6.66
N HIS A 23 -14.62 -12.20 6.71
CA HIS A 23 -13.73 -13.36 6.54
C HIS A 23 -12.81 -13.55 7.76
N PHE A 24 -13.38 -13.48 8.96
CA PHE A 24 -12.61 -13.49 10.22
C PHE A 24 -11.57 -14.62 10.29
N LEU A 25 -11.99 -15.86 10.07
CA LEU A 25 -11.10 -17.03 10.13
C LEU A 25 -9.92 -16.93 9.15
N ALA A 26 -10.16 -16.49 7.92
CA ALA A 26 -9.10 -16.32 6.92
C ALA A 26 -8.09 -15.26 7.35
N PHE A 27 -8.57 -14.18 7.99
CA PHE A 27 -7.72 -13.11 8.49
C PHE A 27 -7.06 -13.39 9.84
N SER A 28 -7.42 -14.47 10.54
CA SER A 28 -6.72 -14.92 11.75
C SER A 28 -5.40 -15.66 11.46
N SER A 29 -5.16 -16.05 10.20
CA SER A 29 -3.89 -16.65 9.77
C SER A 29 -2.73 -15.62 9.75
N PRO A 30 -1.47 -16.06 9.87
CA PRO A 30 -0.30 -15.19 9.71
C PRO A 30 -0.29 -14.41 8.39
N GLU A 31 -0.67 -15.06 7.29
CA GLU A 31 -0.74 -14.50 5.95
C GLU A 31 -1.86 -13.45 5.86
N GLY A 32 -3.03 -13.75 6.42
CA GLY A 32 -4.15 -12.81 6.50
C GLY A 32 -3.80 -11.57 7.32
N GLN A 33 -3.15 -11.73 8.46
CA GLN A 33 -2.66 -10.61 9.27
C GLN A 33 -1.59 -9.80 8.54
N ARG A 34 -0.70 -10.46 7.80
CA ARG A 34 0.29 -9.79 6.94
C ARG A 34 -0.41 -8.97 5.86
N ALA A 35 -1.40 -9.53 5.16
CA ALA A 35 -2.18 -8.80 4.16
C ALA A 35 -2.88 -7.57 4.75
N LEU A 36 -3.47 -7.67 5.94
CA LEU A 36 -4.10 -6.52 6.63
C LEU A 36 -3.09 -5.44 7.01
N ARG A 37 -1.86 -5.81 7.40
CA ARG A 37 -0.80 -4.85 7.69
C ARG A 37 -0.38 -4.10 6.43
N ILE A 38 -0.13 -4.82 5.35
CA ILE A 38 0.23 -4.22 4.05
C ILE A 38 -0.90 -3.31 3.57
N HIS A 39 -2.15 -3.78 3.55
CA HIS A 39 -3.29 -2.98 3.15
C HIS A 39 -3.39 -1.67 3.94
N ARG A 40 -3.29 -1.73 5.28
CA ARG A 40 -3.32 -0.53 6.13
C ARG A 40 -2.15 0.41 5.87
N HIS A 41 -0.96 -0.14 5.62
CA HIS A 41 0.22 0.64 5.27
C HIS A 41 0.03 1.40 3.95
N LEU A 42 -0.41 0.73 2.88
CA LEU A 42 -0.70 1.36 1.59
C LEU A 42 -1.79 2.43 1.70
N ARG A 43 -2.87 2.16 2.44
CA ARG A 43 -3.93 3.14 2.73
C ARG A 43 -3.41 4.37 3.47
N SER A 44 -2.44 4.20 4.36
CA SER A 44 -1.82 5.32 5.06
C SER A 44 -1.02 6.20 4.09
N ILE A 45 -0.28 5.62 3.16
CA ILE A 45 0.45 6.38 2.12
C ILE A 45 -0.52 7.15 1.22
N GLU A 46 -1.58 6.50 0.75
CA GLU A 46 -2.62 7.16 -0.07
C GLU A 46 -3.24 8.36 0.63
N ARG A 47 -3.46 8.28 1.95
CA ARG A 47 -4.02 9.39 2.72
C ARG A 47 -3.06 10.56 2.80
N ASP A 48 -1.76 10.31 2.93
CA ASP A 48 -0.76 11.39 2.94
C ASP A 48 -0.75 12.11 1.59
N LEU A 49 -0.77 11.35 0.49
CA LEU A 49 -0.85 11.89 -0.87
C LEU A 49 -2.17 12.65 -1.12
N ALA A 50 -3.30 12.10 -0.68
CA ALA A 50 -4.60 12.76 -0.79
C ALA A 50 -4.70 14.07 0.00
N ARG A 51 -3.86 14.23 1.03
CA ARG A 51 -3.72 15.47 1.80
C ARG A 51 -2.73 16.46 1.19
N GLY A 52 -2.23 16.18 -0.02
CA GLY A 52 -1.31 17.06 -0.75
C GLY A 52 0.16 16.86 -0.40
N SER A 53 0.54 15.72 0.20
CA SER A 53 1.98 15.40 0.33
C SER A 53 2.56 15.10 -1.05
N SER A 54 3.73 15.66 -1.36
CA SER A 54 4.50 15.26 -2.54
C SER A 54 5.29 13.98 -2.22
N ALA A 55 5.62 13.22 -3.26
CA ALA A 55 6.30 11.94 -3.12
C ALA A 55 7.50 11.81 -4.06
N THR A 56 8.61 11.32 -3.53
CA THR A 56 9.75 10.89 -4.33
C THR A 56 9.98 9.39 -4.15
N VAL A 57 10.39 8.72 -5.24
CA VAL A 57 10.60 7.28 -5.29
C VAL A 57 12.08 7.01 -5.56
N GLU A 58 12.69 6.20 -4.71
CA GLU A 58 14.05 5.69 -4.90
C GLU A 58 13.99 4.16 -4.88
N ARG A 59 14.46 3.52 -5.95
CA ARG A 59 14.53 2.06 -6.05
C ARG A 59 15.90 1.60 -5.57
N GLN A 60 15.92 0.77 -4.54
CA GLN A 60 17.10 0.06 -4.05
C GLN A 60 16.93 -1.43 -4.36
N GLU A 61 18.02 -2.18 -4.48
CA GLU A 61 18.08 -3.54 -5.07
C GLU A 61 16.87 -4.44 -4.77
N ALA A 62 16.38 -4.47 -3.53
CA ALA A 62 15.24 -5.30 -3.12
C ALA A 62 14.01 -4.52 -2.60
N ARG A 63 14.05 -3.18 -2.56
CA ARG A 63 13.00 -2.35 -1.92
C ARG A 63 12.82 -1.01 -2.62
N VAL A 64 11.59 -0.51 -2.58
CA VAL A 64 11.23 0.83 -3.01
C VAL A 64 11.12 1.72 -1.79
N ARG A 65 11.92 2.78 -1.75
CA ARG A 65 11.81 3.85 -0.77
C ARG A 65 10.87 4.91 -1.31
N LEU A 66 9.83 5.23 -0.54
CA LEU A 66 8.92 6.32 -0.82
C LEU A 66 9.11 7.41 0.24
N THR A 67 9.53 8.59 -0.18
CA THR A 67 9.65 9.75 0.70
C THR A 67 8.49 10.70 0.47
N LEU A 68 7.64 10.85 1.49
CA LEU A 68 6.46 11.70 1.51
C LEU A 68 6.81 13.01 2.23
N ARG A 69 6.63 14.14 1.55
CA ARG A 69 6.87 15.47 2.10
C ARG A 69 5.55 16.22 2.25
N SER A 70 5.27 16.65 3.48
CA SER A 70 4.10 17.46 3.82
C SER A 70 4.54 18.75 4.52
N PRO A 71 3.66 19.75 4.69
CA PRO A 71 3.97 20.93 5.50
C PRO A 71 4.32 20.61 6.96
N ARG A 72 3.88 19.46 7.48
CA ARG A 72 4.11 19.03 8.87
C ARG A 72 5.38 18.18 9.05
N GLY A 73 6.12 17.91 7.97
CA GLY A 73 7.36 17.15 8.02
C GLY A 73 7.50 16.10 6.93
N LEU A 74 8.52 15.26 7.09
CA LEU A 74 8.94 14.24 6.13
C LEU A 74 8.75 12.84 6.71
N ARG A 75 8.16 11.95 5.91
CA ARG A 75 7.96 10.54 6.25
C ARG A 75 8.61 9.67 5.18
N THR A 76 9.33 8.64 5.60
CA THR A 76 9.82 7.59 4.67
C THR A 76 9.01 6.32 4.89
N ALA A 77 8.59 5.70 3.79
CA ALA A 77 7.97 4.38 3.77
C ALA A 77 8.81 3.44 2.90
N TRP A 78 8.92 2.19 3.32
CA TRP A 78 9.63 1.14 2.60
C TRP A 78 8.63 0.12 2.11
N LEU A 79 8.70 -0.16 0.82
CA LEU A 79 7.80 -1.07 0.13
C LEU A 79 8.65 -2.14 -0.57
N SER A 80 8.14 -3.36 -0.65
CA SER A 80 8.59 -4.30 -1.68
C SER A 80 8.15 -3.82 -3.06
N GLU A 81 8.76 -4.35 -4.12
CA GLU A 81 8.32 -4.07 -5.49
C GLU A 81 6.85 -4.46 -5.72
N ALA A 82 6.40 -5.55 -5.10
CA ALA A 82 5.01 -5.97 -5.16
C ALA A 82 4.05 -4.97 -4.51
N GLU A 83 4.37 -4.51 -3.30
CA GLU A 83 3.58 -3.51 -2.59
C GLU A 83 3.53 -2.19 -3.36
N PHE A 84 4.65 -1.77 -3.96
CA PHE A 84 4.71 -0.58 -4.80
C PHE A 84 3.84 -0.71 -6.06
N ARG A 85 3.85 -1.86 -6.74
CA ARG A 85 2.94 -2.14 -7.87
C ARG A 85 1.47 -2.05 -7.46
N ILE A 86 1.10 -2.62 -6.30
CA ILE A 86 -0.27 -2.55 -5.78
C ILE A 86 -0.67 -1.09 -5.43
N LEU A 87 0.26 -0.32 -4.86
CA LEU A 87 0.03 1.09 -4.55
C LEU A 87 -0.26 1.90 -5.83
N CYS A 88 0.52 1.66 -6.90
CA CYS A 88 0.37 2.33 -8.20
C CYS A 88 -0.93 1.98 -8.96
N ALA A 89 -1.70 0.99 -8.51
CA ALA A 89 -3.04 0.74 -9.04
C ALA A 89 -4.00 1.92 -8.78
N SER A 90 -3.75 2.71 -7.72
CA SER A 90 -4.54 3.90 -7.40
C SER A 90 -4.25 5.05 -8.39
N PRO A 91 -5.27 5.63 -9.06
CA PRO A 91 -5.09 6.80 -9.92
C PRO A 91 -4.48 8.00 -9.19
N LEU A 92 -4.87 8.20 -7.92
CA LEU A 92 -4.35 9.27 -7.07
C LEU A 92 -2.84 9.14 -6.85
N VAL A 93 -2.36 7.91 -6.62
CA VAL A 93 -0.93 7.65 -6.45
C VAL A 93 -0.19 7.95 -7.74
N ARG A 94 -0.69 7.47 -8.89
CA ARG A 94 -0.03 7.72 -10.18
C ARG A 94 0.08 9.20 -10.49
N ALA A 95 -0.97 9.97 -10.24
CA ALA A 95 -0.95 11.42 -10.42
C ALA A 95 0.09 12.09 -9.50
N ALA A 96 0.16 11.68 -8.23
CA ALA A 96 1.11 12.25 -7.27
C ALA A 96 2.58 11.88 -7.54
N LEU A 97 2.84 10.78 -8.24
CA LEU A 97 4.20 10.34 -8.64
C LEU A 97 4.65 10.90 -9.99
N ALA A 98 3.74 11.47 -10.77
CA ALA A 98 4.03 12.09 -12.08
C ALA A 98 4.34 13.59 -11.98
N ALA A 99 4.16 14.19 -10.79
CA ALA A 99 4.39 15.59 -10.49
C ALA A 99 5.77 15.81 -9.87
#